data_AF-A0A9E1HXW2-F1
#
_entry.id   AF-A0A9E1HXW2-F1
#
_cell.length_a   1.000
_cell.length_b   1.000
_cell.length_c   1.000
_cell.angle_alpha   90.00
_cell.angle_beta   90.00
_cell.angle_gamma   90.00
#
_symmetry.space_group_name_H-M   'P 1'
#
loop_
_entity.id
_entity.type
_entity.pdbx_description
1 polymer ?
#
loop_
_entity_poly.entity_id
_entity_poly.type
_entity_poly.pdbx_seq_one_letter_code
_entity_poly.pdbx_strand_id
1 'polypeptide(L)'
;MAKLKNGIMDNILKEKEEQQKQEDLRKKYQVDNKEIMIVEKNNMIKFFIRVIGGVIRIAATIIILLLAAIGLLTLLYPEIRVELVAVLQDIYNQIRMML
;
A
#
# COMPACT_ATOMS: atom_id res chain seq x y z
N MET A 1 -2.21 45.45 15.32
CA MET A 1 -3.27 45.45 14.28
C MET A 1 -2.84 44.80 12.97
N ALA A 2 -1.57 44.87 12.53
CA ALA A 2 -1.12 44.25 11.27
C ALA A 2 -1.32 42.72 11.20
N LYS A 3 -1.06 41.98 12.30
CA LYS A 3 -1.30 40.52 12.34
C LYS A 3 -2.78 40.14 12.17
N LEU A 4 -3.72 40.93 12.70
CA LEU A 4 -5.16 40.68 12.57
C LEU A 4 -5.62 40.91 11.12
N LYS A 5 -5.15 41.98 10.49
CA LYS A 5 -5.43 42.28 9.07
C LYS A 5 -4.92 41.16 8.15
N ASN A 6 -3.73 40.65 8.43
CA ASN A 6 -3.15 39.56 7.63
C ASN A 6 -3.90 38.25 7.83
N GLY A 7 -4.29 37.90 9.07
CA GLY A 7 -5.10 36.71 9.33
C GLY A 7 -6.51 36.78 8.72
N ILE A 8 -7.14 37.96 8.74
CA ILE A 8 -8.44 38.18 8.07
C ILE A 8 -8.30 38.01 6.55
N MET A 9 -7.24 38.57 5.96
CA MET A 9 -6.98 38.44 4.53
C MET A 9 -6.75 36.98 4.12
N ASP A 10 -5.96 36.23 4.89
CA ASP A 10 -5.71 34.81 4.63
C ASP A 10 -7.00 33.97 4.68
N ASN A 11 -7.90 34.25 5.63
CA ASN A 11 -9.18 33.57 5.73
C ASN A 11 -10.09 33.88 4.53
N ILE A 12 -10.15 35.13 4.09
CA ILE A 12 -10.93 35.54 2.91
C ILE A 12 -10.40 34.88 1.64
N LEU A 13 -9.07 34.75 1.50
CA LEU A 13 -8.46 34.06 0.37
C LEU A 13 -8.79 32.57 0.37
N LYS A 14 -8.71 31.89 1.53
CA LYS A 14 -9.10 30.49 1.66
C LYS A 14 -10.57 30.25 1.32
N GLU A 15 -11.48 31.08 1.82
CA GLU A 15 -12.90 30.99 1.49
C GLU A 15 -13.15 31.13 -0.01
N LYS A 16 -12.45 32.06 -0.69
CA LYS A 16 -12.52 32.21 -2.14
C LYS A 16 -12.02 30.98 -2.88
N GLU A 17 -10.91 30.39 -2.45
CA GLU A 17 -10.36 29.18 -3.06
C GLU A 17 -11.31 27.98 -2.91
N GLU A 18 -11.93 27.82 -1.74
CA GLU A 18 -12.91 26.77 -1.48
C GLU A 18 -14.17 26.96 -2.34
N GLN A 19 -14.66 28.20 -2.48
CA GLN A 19 -15.78 28.52 -3.35
C GLN A 19 -15.48 28.23 -4.82
N GLN A 20 -14.30 28.60 -5.32
CA GLN A 20 -13.89 28.30 -6.70
C GLN A 20 -13.80 26.80 -6.95
N LYS A 21 -13.19 26.03 -6.03
CA LYS A 21 -13.13 24.56 -6.13
C LYS A 21 -14.53 23.96 -6.20
N GLN A 22 -15.46 24.47 -5.38
CA GLN A 22 -16.84 23.98 -5.36
C GLN A 22 -17.60 24.34 -6.66
N GLU A 23 -17.36 25.50 -7.24
CA GLU A 23 -17.91 25.88 -8.55
C GLU A 23 -17.36 25.01 -9.69
N ASP A 24 -16.06 24.72 -9.69
CA ASP A 24 -15.44 23.86 -10.69
C ASP A 24 -15.98 22.42 -10.62
N LEU A 25 -16.17 21.90 -9.40
CA LEU A 25 -16.82 20.61 -9.17
C LEU A 25 -18.28 20.62 -9.68
N ARG A 26 -19.03 21.69 -9.44
CA ARG A 26 -20.42 21.82 -9.93
C ARG A 26 -20.50 21.85 -11.45
N LYS A 27 -19.61 22.58 -12.12
CA LYS A 27 -19.52 22.59 -13.59
C LYS A 27 -19.16 21.21 -14.12
N LYS A 28 -18.22 20.51 -13.49
CA LYS A 28 -17.79 19.16 -13.89
C LYS A 28 -18.92 18.13 -13.77
N TYR A 29 -19.76 18.23 -12.73
CA TYR A 29 -20.83 17.27 -12.46
C TYR A 29 -22.24 17.75 -12.87
N GLN A 30 -22.37 18.93 -13.50
CA GLN A 30 -23.62 19.52 -13.97
C GLN A 30 -24.70 19.64 -12.86
N VAL A 31 -24.29 20.10 -11.67
CA VAL A 31 -25.19 20.27 -10.52
C VAL A 31 -25.42 21.76 -10.27
N ASP A 32 -26.63 22.23 -10.55
CA ASP A 32 -27.02 23.64 -10.39
C ASP A 32 -27.41 24.02 -8.94
N ASN A 33 -27.63 23.03 -8.07
CA ASN A 33 -28.08 23.29 -6.71
C ASN A 33 -26.94 23.80 -5.82
N LYS A 34 -27.08 25.06 -5.36
CA LYS A 34 -26.08 25.73 -4.53
C LYS A 34 -26.03 25.28 -3.06
N GLU A 35 -27.01 24.53 -2.58
CA GLU A 35 -27.00 23.98 -1.22
C GLU A 35 -26.21 22.67 -1.11
N ILE A 36 -25.85 22.04 -2.25
CA ILE A 36 -25.18 20.75 -2.26
C ILE A 36 -23.66 20.94 -2.30
N MET A 37 -22.97 20.34 -1.32
CA MET A 37 -21.52 20.19 -1.29
C MET A 37 -21.13 18.89 -2.00
N ILE A 38 -20.21 19.00 -2.97
CA ILE A 38 -19.74 17.87 -3.78
C ILE A 38 -18.38 17.48 -3.23
N VAL A 39 -18.29 16.25 -2.70
CA VAL A 39 -17.04 15.71 -2.16
C VAL A 39 -16.59 14.54 -3.01
N GLU A 40 -15.51 14.70 -3.76
CA GLU A 40 -14.89 13.58 -4.47
C GLU A 40 -14.24 12.62 -3.46
N LYS A 41 -14.76 11.40 -3.35
CA LYS A 41 -14.18 10.37 -2.48
C LYS A 41 -13.08 9.61 -3.23
N ASN A 42 -11.82 9.96 -2.98
CA ASN A 42 -10.70 9.13 -3.44
C ASN A 42 -10.47 7.93 -2.50
N ASN A 43 -11.28 6.89 -2.64
CA ASN A 43 -11.12 5.63 -1.91
C ASN A 43 -10.09 4.67 -2.54
N MET A 44 -9.45 5.05 -3.65
CA MET A 44 -8.56 4.15 -4.38
C MET A 44 -7.36 3.71 -3.53
N ILE A 45 -6.73 4.62 -2.80
CA ILE A 45 -5.56 4.30 -1.97
C ILE A 45 -5.90 3.24 -0.91
N LYS A 46 -7.06 3.37 -0.24
CA LYS A 46 -7.53 2.38 0.74
C LYS A 46 -7.81 1.02 0.09
N PHE A 47 -8.31 1.01 -1.14
CA PHE A 47 -8.51 -0.21 -1.90
C PHE A 47 -7.17 -0.87 -2.28
N PHE A 48 -6.21 -0.10 -2.81
CA PHE A 48 -4.89 -0.60 -3.17
C PHE A 48 -4.15 -1.22 -1.98
N ILE A 49 -4.13 -0.57 -0.81
CA ILE A 49 -3.49 -1.11 0.40
C ILE A 49 -4.11 -2.45 0.80
N ARG A 50 -5.44 -2.55 0.75
CA ARG A 50 -6.15 -3.79 1.09
C ARG A 50 -5.83 -4.92 0.11
N VAL A 51 -5.80 -4.61 -1.18
CA VAL A 51 -5.49 -5.58 -2.24
C VAL A 51 -4.05 -6.06 -2.12
N ILE A 52 -3.07 -5.16 -2.00
CA ILE A 52 -1.65 -5.51 -1.87
C ILE A 52 -1.43 -6.38 -0.63
N GLY A 53 -2.02 -6.02 0.51
CA GLY A 53 -1.93 -6.82 1.73
C GLY A 53 -2.51 -8.23 1.56
N GLY A 54 -3.62 -8.36 0.82
CA GLY A 54 -4.21 -9.65 0.47
C GLY A 54 -3.31 -10.50 -0.42
N VAL A 55 -2.74 -9.90 -1.47
CA VAL A 55 -1.83 -10.57 -2.41
C VAL A 55 -0.57 -11.08 -1.69
N ILE A 56 0.03 -10.25 -0.83
CA ILE A 56 1.21 -10.64 -0.05
C ILE A 56 0.88 -11.83 0.85
N ARG A 57 -0.29 -11.83 1.49
CA ARG A 57 -0.72 -12.94 2.35
C ARG A 57 -0.86 -14.25 1.56
N ILE A 58 -1.52 -14.20 0.41
CA ILE A 58 -1.70 -15.37 -0.47
C ILE A 58 -0.34 -15.88 -0.93
N ALA A 59 0.54 -15.00 -1.39
CA ALA A 59 1.88 -15.36 -1.81
C ALA A 59 2.68 -16.02 -0.68
N ALA A 60 2.65 -15.46 0.54
CA ALA A 60 3.30 -16.03 1.70
C ALA A 60 2.73 -17.43 2.04
N THR A 61 1.41 -17.62 1.98
CA THR A 61 0.80 -18.93 2.21
C THR A 61 1.26 -19.95 1.17
N ILE A 62 1.31 -19.58 -0.11
CA ILE A 62 1.80 -20.48 -1.18
C ILE A 62 3.26 -20.88 -0.93
N ILE A 63 4.12 -19.90 -0.61
CA ILE A 63 5.53 -20.15 -0.30
C ILE A 63 5.66 -21.13 0.88
N ILE A 64 4.91 -20.90 1.97
CA ILE A 64 4.93 -21.77 3.15
C ILE A 64 4.46 -23.19 2.78
N LEU A 65 3.41 -23.34 1.96
CA LEU A 65 2.94 -24.65 1.52
C LEU A 65 3.98 -25.39 0.68
N LEU A 66 4.68 -24.70 -0.22
CA LEU A 66 5.76 -25.30 -1.01
C LEU A 66 6.94 -25.72 -0.12
N LEU A 67 7.35 -24.86 0.81
CA LEU A 67 8.38 -25.17 1.80
C LEU A 67 7.99 -26.38 2.66
N ALA A 68 6.74 -26.44 3.10
CA ALA A 68 6.23 -27.58 3.88
C ALA A 68 6.24 -28.88 3.06
N ALA A 69 5.85 -28.83 1.79
CA ALA A 69 5.90 -29.99 0.90
C ALA A 69 7.33 -30.50 0.71
N ILE A 70 8.29 -29.60 0.45
CA ILE A 70 9.71 -29.96 0.33
C ILE A 70 10.24 -30.53 1.65
N GLY A 71 9.90 -29.92 2.78
CA GLY A 71 10.27 -30.41 4.11
C GLY A 71 9.69 -31.80 4.42
N LEU A 72 8.48 -32.11 3.95
CA LEU A 72 7.90 -33.43 4.09
C LEU A 72 8.61 -34.45 3.20
N LEU A 73 8.92 -34.09 1.95
CA LEU A 73 9.63 -34.96 1.02
C LEU A 73 11.03 -35.32 1.53
N THR A 74 11.76 -34.38 2.12
CA THR A 74 13.09 -34.66 2.70
C THR A 74 13.02 -35.51 3.97
N LEU A 75 11.90 -35.48 4.69
CA LEU A 75 11.69 -36.36 5.84
C LEU A 75 11.39 -37.80 5.41
N LEU A 76 10.63 -37.96 4.32
CA LEU A 76 10.25 -39.28 3.79
C LEU A 76 11.40 -39.97 3.05
N TYR A 77 12.20 -39.20 2.30
CA TYR A 77 13.25 -39.72 1.44
C TYR A 77 14.64 -39.29 1.95
N PRO A 78 15.39 -40.21 2.59
CA PRO A 78 16.68 -39.88 3.19
C PRO A 78 17.76 -39.47 2.19
N GLU A 79 17.64 -39.89 0.93
CA GLU A 79 18.58 -39.48 -0.13
C GLU A 79 18.47 -37.98 -0.42
N ILE A 80 17.24 -37.45 -0.51
CA ILE A 80 16.96 -36.04 -0.81
C ILE A 80 17.44 -35.13 0.32
N ARG A 81 17.38 -35.59 1.58
CA ARG A 81 17.90 -34.86 2.74
C ARG A 81 19.38 -34.51 2.61
N VAL A 82 20.19 -35.44 2.11
CA VAL A 82 21.66 -35.26 2.08
C VAL A 82 22.02 -34.12 1.12
N GLU A 83 21.44 -34.13 -0.07
CA GLU A 83 21.63 -33.06 -1.05
C GLU A 83 21.12 -31.72 -0.53
N LEU A 84 19.93 -31.69 0.10
CA LEU A 84 19.38 -30.45 0.65
C LEU A 84 20.28 -29.83 1.72
N VAL A 85 20.82 -30.65 2.64
CA VAL A 85 21.74 -30.17 3.68
C VAL A 85 23.05 -29.66 3.08
N ALA A 86 23.59 -30.34 2.06
CA ALA A 86 24.81 -29.89 1.38
C ALA A 86 24.63 -28.50 0.77
N VAL A 87 23.53 -28.28 0.04
CA VAL A 87 23.21 -26.97 -0.56
C VAL A 87 23.05 -25.89 0.51
N LEU A 88 22.37 -26.18 1.63
CA LEU A 88 22.23 -25.22 2.73
C LEU A 88 23.59 -24.85 3.34
N GLN A 89 24.48 -25.81 3.47
CA GLN A 89 25.81 -25.62 4.03
C GLN A 89 26.70 -24.81 3.09
N ASP A 90 26.60 -25.02 1.79
CA ASP A 90 27.29 -24.23 0.78
C ASP A 90 26.80 -22.77 0.76
N ILE A 91 25.48 -22.54 0.83
CA ILE A 91 24.91 -21.19 0.93
C ILE A 91 25.42 -20.49 2.20
N TYR A 92 25.41 -21.18 3.34
CA TYR A 92 25.92 -20.63 4.59
C TYR A 92 27.40 -20.25 4.50
N ASN A 93 28.22 -21.13 3.90
CA ASN A 93 29.63 -20.87 3.69
C ASN A 93 29.89 -19.70 2.73
N GLN A 94 29.10 -19.57 1.67
CA GLN A 94 29.18 -18.43 0.75
C GLN A 94 28.84 -17.12 1.45
N ILE A 95 27.75 -17.09 2.22
CA ILE A 95 27.36 -15.90 3.00
C ILE A 95 28.46 -15.54 4.00
N ARG A 96 29.04 -16.52 4.69
CA ARG A 96 30.14 -16.31 5.64
C ARG A 96 31.43 -15.82 4.99
N MET A 97 31.70 -16.20 3.74
CA MET A 97 32.86 -15.69 2.99
C MET A 97 32.63 -14.29 2.42
N MET A 98 31.38 -13.89 2.19
CA MET A 98 31.04 -12.56 1.67
C MET A 98 30.89 -11.50 2.77
N LEU A 99 30.67 -11.89 4.03
CA LEU A 99 30.62 -11.03 5.22
C LEU A 99 31.99 -10.85 5.86
#